data_AF-A0A1Y3AVP5-F1
#
_entry.id   AF-A0A1Y3AVP5-F1
#
_cell.length_a   1.000
_cell.length_b   1.000
_cell.length_c   1.000
_cell.angle_alpha   90.00
_cell.angle_beta   90.00
_cell.angle_gamma   90.00
#
_symmetry.space_group_name_H-M   'P 1'
#
loop_
_entity.id
_entity.type
_entity.pdbx_description
1 polymer ?
#
loop_
_entity_poly.entity_id
_entity_poly.type
_entity_poly.pdbx_seq_one_letter_code
_entity_poly.pdbx_strand_id
1 'polypeptide(L)'
;MHQKYDLKGSTYKRKANKYERQKQSPTYKDLDFIEHHPEGIYLEMETYNALIKTMQRDCRVLESFKIMDYSLLVGVHNLDQSAKEKEERHRMQAEQAALEQLQ
;
A
#
# COMPACT_ATOMS: atom_id res chain seq x y z
N MET A 1 2.10 4.69 5.68
CA MET A 1 1.83 3.53 4.80
C MET A 1 3.06 3.30 3.95
N HIS A 2 3.66 2.12 4.03
CA HIS A 2 4.94 1.84 3.36
C HIS A 2 4.73 1.57 1.87
N GLN A 3 3.60 0.95 1.51
CA GLN A 3 3.20 0.78 0.11
C GLN A 3 1.72 1.12 -0.04
N LYS A 4 1.36 1.67 -1.21
CA LYS A 4 -0.01 1.98 -1.59
C LYS A 4 -0.26 1.50 -3.01
N TYR A 5 -1.43 0.91 -3.26
CA TYR A 5 -1.81 0.37 -4.55
C TYR A 5 -3.23 0.79 -4.92
N ASP A 6 -3.39 1.24 -6.16
CA ASP A 6 -4.69 1.37 -6.85
C ASP A 6 -4.81 0.13 -7.73
N LEU A 7 -5.74 -0.78 -7.44
CA LEU A 7 -5.89 -2.05 -8.15
C LEU A 7 -7.26 -2.12 -8.86
N LYS A 8 -7.25 -2.49 -10.13
CA LYS A 8 -8.48 -2.62 -10.96
C LYS A 8 -8.69 -4.03 -11.52
N GLY A 9 -7.66 -4.88 -11.51
CA GLY A 9 -7.65 -6.19 -12.17
C GLY A 9 -7.34 -6.15 -13.67
N SER A 10 -7.24 -4.96 -14.27
CA SER A 10 -6.77 -4.80 -15.66
C SER A 10 -5.25 -4.61 -15.73
N THR A 11 -4.65 -4.76 -16.91
CA THR A 11 -3.19 -4.68 -17.09
C THR A 11 -2.74 -3.51 -17.98
N TYR A 12 -3.57 -3.08 -18.93
CA TYR A 12 -3.20 -2.00 -19.85
C TYR A 12 -3.04 -0.65 -19.13
N LYS A 13 -1.86 -0.04 -19.23
CA LYS A 13 -1.48 1.21 -18.53
C LYS A 13 -1.63 1.15 -17.00
N ARG A 14 -1.58 -0.06 -16.42
CA ARG A 14 -1.67 -0.29 -14.98
C ARG A 14 -0.29 -0.48 -14.34
N LYS A 15 0.64 0.42 -14.67
CA LYS A 15 1.97 0.54 -14.05
C LYS A 15 2.21 2.00 -13.63
N ALA A 16 2.76 2.21 -12.44
CA ALA A 16 3.11 3.55 -11.96
C ALA A 16 4.14 4.20 -12.89
N ASN A 17 3.87 5.44 -13.28
CA ASN A 17 4.75 6.20 -14.15
C ASN A 17 5.98 6.72 -13.38
N LYS A 18 6.98 7.23 -14.11
CA LYS A 18 8.25 7.70 -13.52
C LYS A 18 8.04 8.79 -12.47
N TYR A 19 7.10 9.71 -12.70
CA TYR A 19 6.81 10.80 -11.79
C TYR A 19 6.18 10.31 -10.47
N GLU A 20 5.21 9.39 -10.55
CA GLU A 20 4.57 8.82 -9.37
C GLU A 20 5.56 8.08 -8.48
N ARG A 21 6.49 7.31 -9.08
CA ARG A 21 7.53 6.57 -8.36
C ARG A 21 8.54 7.44 -7.62
N GLN A 22 8.70 8.68 -8.03
CA GLN A 22 9.64 9.62 -7.38
C GLN A 22 9.05 10.26 -6.13
N LYS A 23 7.74 10.12 -5.88
CA LYS A 23 7.11 10.65 -4.68
C LYS A 23 7.60 9.90 -3.45
N GLN A 24 7.61 10.58 -2.30
CA GLN A 24 7.92 9.97 -1.01
C GLN A 24 6.98 8.79 -0.66
N SER A 25 5.73 8.87 -1.11
CA SER A 25 4.72 7.82 -0.93
C SER A 25 4.01 7.56 -2.27
N PRO A 26 4.60 6.75 -3.14
CA PRO A 26 4.06 6.44 -4.47
C PRO A 26 2.78 5.60 -4.36
N THR A 27 1.90 5.75 -5.35
CA THR A 27 0.72 4.89 -5.54
C THR A 27 0.95 3.98 -6.73
N TYR A 28 1.23 2.72 -6.42
CA TYR A 28 1.49 1.66 -7.37
C TYR A 28 0.19 1.15 -8.00
N LYS A 29 0.31 0.39 -9.10
CA LYS A 29 -0.83 -0.19 -9.83
C LYS A 29 -0.69 -1.71 -9.98
N ASP A 30 -1.59 -2.34 -10.73
CA ASP A 30 -1.70 -3.80 -10.86
C ASP A 30 -0.39 -4.49 -11.28
N LEU A 31 0.32 -3.95 -12.29
CA LEU A 31 1.58 -4.54 -12.75
C LEU A 31 2.71 -4.37 -11.73
N ASP A 32 2.69 -3.28 -10.96
CA ASP A 32 3.64 -3.09 -9.87
C ASP A 32 3.37 -4.06 -8.72
N PHE A 33 2.09 -4.33 -8.44
CA PHE A 33 1.69 -5.28 -7.40
C PHE A 33 2.18 -6.69 -7.72
N ILE A 34 1.98 -7.14 -8.97
CA ILE A 34 2.46 -8.45 -9.43
C ILE A 34 3.99 -8.56 -9.35
N GLU A 35 4.72 -7.47 -9.68
CA GLU A 35 6.19 -7.43 -9.59
C GLU A 35 6.69 -7.40 -8.13
N HIS A 36 6.02 -6.64 -7.25
CA HIS A 36 6.44 -6.49 -5.85
C HIS A 36 6.03 -7.68 -4.97
N HIS A 37 4.91 -8.33 -5.29
CA HIS A 37 4.31 -9.42 -4.51
C HIS A 37 3.93 -10.58 -5.44
N PRO A 38 4.91 -11.31 -6.00
CA PRO A 38 4.64 -12.42 -6.94
C PRO A 38 3.79 -13.54 -6.32
N GLU A 39 3.93 -13.76 -5.01
CA GLU A 39 3.14 -14.73 -4.24
C GLU A 39 1.85 -14.13 -3.64
N GLY A 40 1.61 -12.84 -3.87
CA GLY A 40 0.47 -12.10 -3.34
C GLY A 40 0.59 -11.72 -1.86
N ILE A 41 -0.55 -11.39 -1.24
CA ILE A 41 -0.66 -11.05 0.18
C ILE A 41 -1.29 -12.24 0.92
N TYR A 42 -0.58 -12.72 1.94
CA TYR A 42 -1.10 -13.75 2.83
C TYR A 42 -2.10 -13.15 3.81
N LEU A 43 -3.23 -13.82 3.95
CA LEU A 43 -4.29 -13.49 4.90
C LEU A 43 -4.72 -14.76 5.62
N GLU A 44 -5.02 -14.61 6.90
CA GLU A 44 -5.69 -15.67 7.65
C GLU A 44 -7.01 -16.06 6.98
N MET A 45 -7.34 -17.34 7.03
CA MET A 45 -8.49 -17.91 6.30
C MET A 45 -9.79 -17.19 6.62
N GLU A 46 -10.02 -16.83 7.88
CA GLU A 46 -11.22 -16.12 8.31
C GLU A 46 -11.29 -14.70 7.73
N THR A 47 -10.18 -13.96 7.79
CA THR A 47 -10.04 -12.61 7.23
C THR A 47 -10.24 -12.62 5.71
N TYR A 48 -9.61 -13.57 5.02
CA TYR A 48 -9.79 -13.76 3.58
C TYR A 48 -11.26 -13.98 3.22
N ASN A 49 -11.92 -14.91 3.90
CA ASN A 49 -13.32 -15.24 3.65
C ASN A 49 -14.24 -14.05 3.89
N ALA A 50 -14.01 -13.28 4.96
CA ALA A 50 -14.78 -12.07 5.25
C ALA A 50 -14.58 -10.99 4.18
N LEU A 51 -13.33 -10.77 3.76
CA LEU A 51 -12.97 -9.79 2.72
C LEU A 51 -13.63 -10.14 1.38
N ILE A 52 -13.46 -11.37 0.89
CA ILE A 52 -14.01 -11.80 -0.39
C ILE A 52 -15.54 -11.76 -0.39
N LYS A 53 -16.19 -12.19 0.69
CA LYS A 53 -17.67 -12.11 0.80
C LYS A 53 -18.16 -10.67 0.72
N THR A 54 -17.43 -9.73 1.33
CA THR A 54 -17.78 -8.30 1.31
C THR A 54 -17.59 -7.74 -0.10
N MET A 55 -16.41 -7.94 -0.70
CA MET A 55 -16.11 -7.50 -2.07
C MET A 55 -17.12 -8.04 -3.09
N GLN A 56 -17.52 -9.31 -2.99
CA GLN A 56 -18.52 -9.89 -3.88
C GLN A 56 -19.89 -9.19 -3.78
N ARG A 57 -20.31 -8.79 -2.57
CA ARG A 57 -21.55 -8.05 -2.36
C ARG A 57 -21.45 -6.65 -2.94
N ASP A 58 -20.34 -5.95 -2.68
CA ASP A 58 -20.10 -4.59 -3.17
C ASP A 58 -20.02 -4.55 -4.70
N CYS A 59 -19.33 -5.49 -5.33
CA CYS A 59 -19.25 -5.59 -6.78
C CYS A 59 -20.63 -5.81 -7.43
N ARG A 60 -21.53 -6.61 -6.81
CA ARG A 60 -22.91 -6.76 -7.30
C ARG A 60 -23.69 -5.45 -7.23
N VAL A 61 -23.49 -4.67 -6.17
CA VAL A 61 -24.13 -3.35 -6.03
C VAL A 61 -23.61 -2.41 -7.13
N LEU A 62 -22.29 -2.30 -7.29
CA LEU A 62 -21.68 -1.46 -8.33
C LEU A 62 -22.13 -1.86 -9.74
N GLU A 63 -22.20 -3.16 -10.03
CA GLU A 63 -22.70 -3.69 -11.29
C GLU A 63 -24.18 -3.34 -11.52
N SER A 64 -25.02 -3.41 -10.48
CA SER A 64 -26.46 -3.06 -10.57
C SER A 64 -26.68 -1.59 -10.95
N PHE A 65 -25.79 -0.71 -10.48
CA PHE A 65 -25.79 0.72 -10.84
C PHE A 65 -25.02 1.04 -12.12
N LYS A 66 -24.50 0.03 -12.83
CA LYS A 66 -23.65 0.19 -14.02
C LYS A 66 -22.41 1.08 -13.76
N ILE A 67 -21.92 1.07 -12.53
CA ILE A 67 -20.69 1.77 -12.14
C ILE A 67 -19.51 0.88 -12.53
N MET A 68 -18.56 1.45 -13.25
CA MET A 68 -17.34 0.79 -13.68
C MET A 68 -16.14 1.68 -13.33
N ASP A 69 -14.93 1.22 -13.67
CA ASP A 69 -13.70 1.98 -13.47
C ASP A 69 -13.39 2.37 -12.01
N TYR A 70 -13.96 1.64 -11.06
CA TYR A 70 -13.56 1.71 -9.66
C TYR A 70 -12.29 0.89 -9.42
N SER A 71 -11.58 1.24 -8.36
CA SER A 71 -10.35 0.57 -7.93
C SER A 71 -10.48 0.15 -6.47
N LEU A 72 -9.82 -0.95 -6.11
CA LEU A 72 -9.53 -1.28 -4.72
C LEU A 72 -8.25 -0.54 -4.30
N LEU A 73 -8.37 0.39 -3.35
CA LEU A 73 -7.22 1.07 -2.75
C LEU A 73 -6.67 0.21 -1.61
N VAL A 74 -5.43 -0.25 -1.75
CA VAL A 74 -4.76 -1.12 -0.78
C VAL A 74 -3.54 -0.41 -0.19
N GLY A 75 -3.49 -0.33 1.15
CA GLY A 75 -2.31 0.14 1.88
C GLY A 75 -1.63 -1.02 2.60
N VAL A 76 -0.32 -1.17 2.44
CA VAL A 76 0.47 -2.18 3.17
C VAL A 76 1.37 -1.47 4.18
N HIS A 77 1.26 -1.90 5.43
CA HIS A 77 2.07 -1.42 6.54
C HIS A 77 2.91 -2.55 7.12
N ASN A 78 4.18 -2.58 6.74
CA ASN A 78 5.17 -3.48 7.33
C ASN A 78 5.56 -3.02 8.76
N LEU A 79 5.23 -3.82 9.76
CA LEU A 79 5.48 -3.49 11.17
C LEU A 79 6.97 -3.44 11.52
N ASP A 80 7.77 -4.35 10.98
CA ASP A 80 9.22 -4.41 11.22
C ASP A 80 9.93 -3.17 10.68
N GLN A 81 9.55 -2.74 9.47
CA GLN A 81 10.03 -1.49 8.89
C GLN A 81 9.62 -0.31 9.76
N SER A 82 8.38 -0.27 10.24
CA SER A 82 7.91 0.82 11.10
C SER A 82 8.73 0.91 12.39
N ALA A 83 9.06 -0.22 13.00
CA ALA A 83 9.87 -0.30 14.21
C ALA A 83 11.27 0.26 13.97
N LYS A 84 11.96 -0.21 12.92
CA LYS A 84 13.30 0.28 12.54
C LYS A 84 13.31 1.79 12.27
N GLU A 85 12.34 2.31 11.52
CA GLU A 85 12.24 3.75 11.26
C GLU A 85 12.01 4.57 12.54
N LYS A 86 11.30 4.04 13.53
CA LYS A 86 11.13 4.71 14.84
C LYS A 86 12.46 4.77 15.59
N GLU A 87 13.18 3.66 15.66
CA GLU A 87 14.49 3.60 16.31
C GLU A 87 15.48 4.57 15.66
N GLU A 88 15.54 4.62 14.33
CA GLU A 88 16.41 5.55 13.60
C GLU A 88 16.03 7.02 13.86
N ARG A 89 14.73 7.34 13.89
CA ARG A 89 14.26 8.69 14.23
C ARG A 89 14.68 9.08 15.64
N HIS A 90 14.55 8.18 16.63
CA HIS A 90 15.01 8.45 17.99
C HIS A 90 16.52 8.67 18.06
N ARG A 91 17.30 7.87 17.32
CA ARG A 91 18.76 8.03 17.25
C ARG A 91 19.15 9.39 16.66
N MET A 92 18.56 9.77 15.53
CA MET A 92 18.84 11.06 14.88
C MET A 92 18.44 12.25 15.77
N GLN A 93 17.30 12.15 16.46
CA GLN A 93 16.86 13.19 17.40
C GLN A 93 17.82 13.34 18.59
N ALA A 94 18.31 12.23 19.15
CA ALA A 94 19.28 12.27 20.24
C ALA A 94 20.63 12.87 19.81
N GLU A 95 21.11 12.51 18.62
CA GLU A 95 22.34 13.05 18.05
C GLU A 95 22.24 14.55 17.76
N GLN A 96 21.11 14.99 17.20
CA GLN A 96 20.85 16.40 16.93
C GLN A 96 20.75 17.23 18.22
N ALA A 97 20.07 16.72 19.25
CA ALA A 97 19.99 17.39 20.55
C ALA A 97 21.36 17.48 21.26
N ALA A 98 22.21 16.46 21.12
CA ALA A 98 23.56 16.48 21.68
C ALA A 98 24.48 17.49 20.98
N LEU A 99 24.35 17.64 19.66
CA LEU A 99 25.06 18.66 18.88
C LEU A 99 24.65 20.08 19.27
N GLU A 100 23.35 20.32 19.49
CA GLU A 100 22.83 21.62 19.95
C GLU A 100 23.32 22.00 21.35
N GLN A 101 23.55 21.03 22.24
CA GLN A 101 24.09 21.29 23.59
C GLN A 101 25.59 21.65 23.60
N LEU A 102 26.31 21.38 22.51
CA LEU A 102 27.75 21.67 22.38
C LEU A 102 28.04 23.04 21.74
N GLN A 103 26.99 23.78 21.33
CA GLN A 103 27.07 25.12 20.75
C GLN A 103 26.65 26.18 21.77
#